data_AF-A0A7S2WFA7-F1
#
_entry.id   AF-A0A7S2WFA7-F1
#
_cell.length_a   1.000
_cell.length_b   1.000
_cell.length_c   1.000
_cell.angle_alpha   90.00
_cell.angle_beta   90.00
_cell.angle_gamma   90.00
#
_symmetry.space_group_name_H-M   'P 1'
#
loop_
_entity.id
_entity.type
_entity.pdbx_description
1 polymer ?
#
loop_
_entity_poly.entity_id
_entity_poly.type
_entity_poly.pdbx_seq_one_letter_code
_entity_poly.pdbx_strand_id
1 'polypeptide(L)'
;MSFMDKFRQAGKTIVDSGSRAMLKTDIVFLEREIKSRKQRFGIEVYELMEQLETDTSNMSMQEKEKKIRLAFDSARKDIAVIKAKIDCKKDELEEDASNATSNIPPSTGNLVMCGHPSDRLEEEYGNLK
;
A
#
# COMPACT_ATOMS: atom_id res chain seq x y z
N MET A 1 21.53 8.86 29.88
CA MET A 1 20.34 9.14 29.04
C MET A 1 19.14 9.31 29.96
N SER A 2 18.46 10.45 29.88
CA SER A 2 17.34 10.79 30.78
C SER A 2 16.06 10.03 30.40
N PHE A 3 15.18 9.75 31.37
CA PHE A 3 13.86 9.15 31.15
C PHE A 3 12.99 10.01 30.21
N MET A 4 13.19 11.34 30.26
CA MET A 4 12.53 12.31 29.40
C MET A 4 12.97 12.19 27.93
N ASP A 5 14.25 11.88 27.68
CA ASP A 5 14.78 11.66 26.33
C ASP A 5 14.18 10.39 25.70
N LYS A 6 14.05 9.32 26.51
CA LYS A 6 13.40 8.07 26.06
C LYS A 6 11.92 8.28 25.73
N PHE A 7 11.19 9.06 26.54
CA PHE A 7 9.79 9.37 26.29
C PHE A 7 9.62 10.22 25.01
N ARG A 8 10.49 11.22 24.81
CA ARG A 8 10.48 12.06 23.61
C ARG A 8 10.85 11.27 22.35
N GLN A 9 11.81 10.35 22.45
CA GLN A 9 12.20 9.46 21.36
C GLN A 9 11.07 8.49 21.00
N ALA A 10 10.45 7.86 22.00
CA ALA A 10 9.30 6.96 21.79
C ALA A 10 8.10 7.69 21.18
N GLY A 11 7.80 8.91 21.64
CA GLY A 11 6.75 9.75 21.07
C GLY A 11 6.98 10.08 19.59
N LYS A 12 8.23 10.40 19.21
CA LYS A 12 8.60 10.64 17.81
C LYS A 12 8.41 9.40 16.94
N THR A 13 8.86 8.23 17.41
CA THR A 13 8.70 6.96 16.67
C THR A 13 7.24 6.56 16.46
N ILE A 14 6.35 6.84 17.44
CA ILE A 14 4.92 6.55 17.32
C ILE A 14 4.26 7.47 16.27
N VAL A 15 4.58 8.76 16.27
CA VAL A 15 4.05 9.72 15.28
C VAL A 15 4.50 9.36 13.86
N ASP A 16 5.79 9.07 13.67
CA ASP A 16 6.34 8.69 12.36
C ASP A 16 5.72 7.37 11.86
N SER A 17 5.48 6.41 12.76
CA SER A 17 4.82 5.14 12.42
C SER A 17 3.34 5.33 12.05
N GLY A 18 2.66 6.28 12.70
CA GLY A 18 1.26 6.63 12.40
C GLY A 18 1.11 7.24 11.02
N SER A 19 1.98 8.19 10.65
CA SER A 19 1.99 8.81 9.33
C SER A 19 2.21 7.79 8.21
N ARG A 20 3.16 6.87 8.39
CA ARG A 20 3.40 5.77 7.44
C ARG A 20 2.20 4.82 7.32
N ALA A 21 1.51 4.52 8.43
CA ALA A 21 0.31 3.70 8.39
C ALA A 21 -0.84 4.38 7.62
N MET A 22 -0.98 5.70 7.77
CA MET A 22 -1.93 6.49 6.96
C MET A 22 -1.59 6.44 5.48
N LEU A 23 -0.33 6.69 5.09
CA LEU A 23 0.09 6.63 3.69
C LEU A 23 -0.17 5.26 3.05
N LYS A 24 0.11 4.16 3.77
CA LYS A 24 -0.22 2.80 3.30
C LYS A 24 -1.73 2.60 3.12
N THR A 25 -2.53 3.11 4.04
CA THR A 25 -3.99 3.02 3.97
C THR A 25 -4.52 3.78 2.75
N ASP A 26 -3.99 4.98 2.50
CA ASP A 26 -4.34 5.78 1.33
C ASP A 26 -3.99 5.07 0.02
N ILE A 27 -2.81 4.44 -0.06
CA ILE A 27 -2.41 3.65 -1.23
C ILE A 27 -3.42 2.51 -1.48
N VAL A 28 -3.77 1.75 -0.44
CA VAL A 28 -4.75 0.66 -0.56
C VAL A 28 -6.13 1.18 -1.01
N PHE A 29 -6.54 2.35 -0.52
CA PHE A 29 -7.79 2.98 -0.93
C PHE A 29 -7.77 3.36 -2.42
N LEU A 30 -6.68 3.96 -2.89
CA LEU A 30 -6.49 4.30 -4.31
C LEU A 30 -6.42 3.05 -5.20
N GLU A 31 -5.80 1.97 -4.74
CA GLU A 31 -5.80 0.68 -5.46
C GLU A 31 -7.21 0.09 -5.60
N ARG A 32 -8.03 0.22 -4.55
CA ARG A 32 -9.45 -0.15 -4.60
C ARG A 32 -10.22 0.74 -5.57
N GLU A 33 -9.90 2.02 -5.64
CA GLU A 33 -10.50 2.96 -6.59
C GLU A 33 -10.20 2.57 -8.04
N ILE A 34 -8.96 2.15 -8.35
CA ILE A 34 -8.62 1.61 -9.69
C ILE A 34 -9.48 0.39 -10.04
N LYS A 35 -9.67 -0.54 -9.08
CA LYS A 35 -10.52 -1.72 -9.30
C LYS A 35 -11.97 -1.32 -9.56
N SER A 36 -12.50 -0.41 -8.74
CA SER A 36 -13.85 0.14 -8.91
C SER A 36 -14.01 0.81 -10.28
N ARG A 37 -13.03 1.60 -10.72
CA ARG A 37 -13.08 2.27 -12.03
C ARG A 37 -13.09 1.28 -13.20
N LYS A 38 -12.30 0.21 -13.12
CA LYS A 38 -12.31 -0.89 -14.11
C LYS A 38 -13.66 -1.61 -14.15
N GLN A 39 -14.27 -1.87 -12.99
CA GLN A 39 -15.60 -2.47 -12.93
C GLN A 39 -16.65 -1.57 -13.57
N ARG A 40 -16.65 -0.28 -13.21
CA ARG A 40 -17.57 0.72 -13.80
C ARG A 40 -17.40 0.83 -15.32
N PHE A 41 -16.16 0.81 -15.80
CA PHE A 41 -15.89 0.75 -17.24
C PHE A 41 -16.48 -0.50 -17.90
N GLY A 42 -16.36 -1.67 -17.27
CA GLY A 42 -16.96 -2.90 -17.79
C GLY A 42 -18.48 -2.81 -17.90
N ILE A 43 -19.15 -2.24 -16.88
CA ILE A 43 -20.59 -2.00 -16.89
C ILE A 43 -20.97 -1.03 -18.02
N GLU A 44 -20.25 0.10 -18.12
CA GLU A 44 -20.47 1.12 -19.16
C GLU A 44 -20.32 0.55 -20.58
N VAL A 45 -19.33 -0.30 -20.82
CA VAL A 45 -19.15 -0.97 -22.12
C VAL A 45 -20.28 -1.96 -22.40
N TYR A 46 -20.72 -2.71 -21.39
CA TYR A 46 -21.85 -3.63 -21.56
C TYR A 46 -23.14 -2.85 -21.90
N GLU A 47 -23.45 -1.80 -21.15
CA GLU A 47 -24.61 -0.92 -21.41
C GLU A 47 -24.53 -0.29 -22.81
N LEU A 48 -23.34 0.15 -23.22
CA LEU A 48 -23.12 0.64 -24.58
C LEU A 48 -23.44 -0.46 -25.60
N MET A 49 -22.88 -1.66 -25.45
CA MET A 49 -23.12 -2.80 -26.36
C MET A 49 -24.59 -3.21 -26.42
N GLU A 50 -25.30 -3.26 -25.29
CA GLU A 50 -26.74 -3.55 -25.24
C GLU A 50 -27.56 -2.50 -25.98
N GLN A 51 -27.24 -1.20 -25.80
CA GLN A 51 -27.85 -0.13 -26.59
C GLN A 51 -27.57 -0.29 -28.08
N LEU A 52 -26.40 -0.82 -28.47
CA LEU A 52 -26.06 -1.04 -29.88
C LEU A 52 -26.88 -2.13 -30.55
N GLU A 53 -27.27 -3.18 -29.81
CA GLU A 53 -28.15 -4.25 -30.28
C GLU A 53 -29.60 -3.76 -30.39
N THR A 54 -30.03 -2.92 -29.45
CA THR A 54 -31.41 -2.42 -29.39
C THR A 54 -31.66 -1.30 -30.41
N ASP A 55 -30.71 -0.37 -30.59
CA ASP A 55 -30.78 0.75 -31.56
C ASP A 55 -30.31 0.32 -32.96
N THR A 56 -30.96 -0.72 -33.51
CA THR A 56 -30.63 -1.27 -34.84
C THR A 56 -30.82 -0.26 -36.00
N SER A 57 -31.51 0.88 -35.78
CA SER A 57 -31.93 1.78 -36.87
C SER A 57 -31.25 3.16 -36.97
N ASN A 58 -30.49 3.64 -35.98
CA ASN A 58 -30.15 5.08 -35.90
C ASN A 58 -28.66 5.47 -35.83
N MET A 59 -27.71 4.54 -35.70
CA MET A 59 -26.26 4.87 -35.57
C MET A 59 -25.39 3.99 -36.46
N SER A 60 -24.45 4.61 -37.19
CA SER A 60 -23.48 3.89 -38.01
C SER A 60 -22.51 3.07 -37.15
N MET A 61 -22.03 1.94 -37.67
CA MET A 61 -21.05 1.10 -36.96
C MET A 61 -19.80 1.89 -36.50
N GLN A 62 -19.39 2.90 -37.28
CA GLN A 62 -18.27 3.79 -36.90
C GLN A 62 -18.58 4.66 -35.67
N GLU A 63 -19.78 5.19 -35.54
CA GLU A 63 -20.18 5.98 -34.36
C GLU A 63 -20.25 5.11 -33.12
N LYS A 64 -20.71 3.87 -33.28
CA LYS A 64 -20.75 2.85 -32.23
C LYS A 64 -19.36 2.54 -31.70
N GLU A 65 -18.41 2.25 -32.59
CA GLU A 65 -17.03 2.00 -32.22
C GLU A 65 -16.38 3.23 -31.56
N LYS A 66 -16.66 4.43 -32.07
CA LYS A 66 -16.15 5.68 -31.52
C LYS A 66 -16.58 5.89 -30.06
N LYS A 67 -17.82 5.57 -29.70
CA LYS A 67 -18.32 5.66 -28.31
C LYS A 67 -17.56 4.72 -27.37
N ILE A 68 -17.34 3.47 -27.78
CA ILE A 68 -16.58 2.49 -26.99
C ILE A 68 -15.14 2.95 -26.80
N ARG A 69 -14.49 3.46 -27.86
CA ARG A 69 -13.13 4.02 -27.78
C ARG A 69 -13.06 5.21 -26.83
N LEU A 70 -14.05 6.12 -26.88
CA LEU A 70 -14.14 7.26 -25.96
C LEU A 70 -14.29 6.81 -24.49
N ALA A 71 -15.15 5.82 -24.22
CA ALA A 71 -15.32 5.25 -22.88
C ALA A 71 -14.00 4.62 -22.36
N PHE A 72 -13.27 3.92 -23.24
CA PHE A 72 -11.96 3.36 -22.90
C PHE A 72 -10.92 4.45 -22.61
N ASP A 73 -10.81 5.47 -23.47
CA ASP A 73 -9.85 6.56 -23.27
C ASP A 73 -10.12 7.34 -21.98
N SER A 74 -11.40 7.56 -21.66
CA SER A 74 -11.83 8.13 -20.38
C SER A 74 -11.36 7.29 -19.20
N ALA A 75 -11.69 5.99 -19.19
CA ALA A 75 -11.29 5.07 -18.13
C ALA A 75 -9.77 4.96 -17.97
N ARG A 76 -9.03 4.97 -19.09
CA ARG A 76 -7.57 4.94 -19.10
C ARG A 76 -6.98 6.19 -18.46
N LYS A 77 -7.50 7.38 -18.78
CA LYS A 77 -7.06 8.65 -18.19
C LYS A 77 -7.31 8.67 -16.68
N ASP A 78 -8.49 8.25 -16.23
CA ASP A 78 -8.82 8.21 -14.81
C ASP A 78 -7.86 7.27 -14.04
N ILE A 79 -7.63 6.07 -14.58
CA ILE A 79 -6.68 5.11 -13.98
C ILE A 79 -5.26 5.68 -13.96
N ALA A 80 -4.83 6.40 -15.00
CA ALA A 80 -3.51 7.00 -15.04
C ALA A 80 -3.33 8.06 -13.94
N VAL A 81 -4.35 8.89 -13.70
CA VAL A 81 -4.34 9.89 -12.61
C VAL A 81 -4.25 9.21 -11.25
N ILE A 82 -5.03 8.15 -11.01
CA ILE A 82 -5.00 7.44 -9.73
C ILE A 82 -3.65 6.74 -9.53
N LYS A 83 -3.07 6.16 -10.58
CA LYS A 83 -1.72 5.57 -10.53
C LYS A 83 -0.66 6.61 -10.19
N ALA A 84 -0.68 7.78 -10.83
CA ALA A 84 0.25 8.86 -10.50
C ALA A 84 0.15 9.27 -9.02
N LYS A 85 -1.07 9.32 -8.46
CA LYS A 85 -1.26 9.58 -7.02
C LYS A 85 -0.69 8.48 -6.12
N ILE A 86 -0.82 7.21 -6.52
CA ILE A 86 -0.21 6.07 -5.81
C ILE A 86 1.31 6.20 -5.84
N ASP A 87 1.88 6.51 -6.99
CA ASP A 87 3.33 6.62 -7.17
C ASP A 87 3.89 7.75 -6.29
N CYS A 88 3.27 8.95 -6.29
CA CYS A 88 3.67 10.03 -5.39
C CYS A 88 3.62 9.64 -3.90
N LYS A 89 2.59 8.89 -3.47
CA LYS A 89 2.46 8.43 -2.07
C LYS A 89 3.47 7.33 -1.72
N LYS A 90 3.91 6.53 -2.70
CA LYS A 90 4.96 5.53 -2.52
C LYS A 90 6.32 6.20 -2.37
N ASP A 91 6.60 7.20 -3.20
CA ASP A 91 7.84 7.98 -3.12
C ASP A 91 7.96 8.65 -1.73
N GLU A 92 6.88 9.25 -1.21
CA GLU A 92 6.82 9.83 0.14
C GLU A 92 7.13 8.78 1.24
N LEU A 93 6.64 7.55 1.07
CA LEU A 93 6.87 6.46 2.02
C LEU A 93 8.34 5.97 1.99
N GLU A 94 8.97 5.99 0.83
CA GLU A 94 10.37 5.63 0.64
C GLU A 94 11.34 6.72 1.17
N GLU A 95 11.03 7.99 0.94
CA GLU A 95 11.78 9.12 1.52
C GLU A 95 11.80 9.04 3.05
N ASP A 96 10.65 8.79 3.67
CA ASP A 96 10.55 8.59 5.12
C ASP A 96 11.39 7.40 5.60
N ALA A 97 11.45 6.30 4.85
CA ALA A 97 12.22 5.11 5.20
C ALA A 97 13.73 5.39 5.24
N SER A 98 14.24 6.18 4.28
CA SER A 98 15.66 6.56 4.20
C SER A 98 16.11 7.45 5.36
N ASN A 99 15.24 8.35 5.85
CA ASN A 99 15.51 9.22 6.99
C ASN A 99 15.50 8.50 8.35
N ALA A 100 14.90 7.30 8.44
CA ALA A 100 14.95 6.49 9.66
C ALA A 100 16.29 5.76 9.85
N THR A 101 17.03 5.50 8.76
CA THR A 101 18.33 4.81 8.81
C THR A 101 19.52 5.72 9.15
N SER A 102 19.39 7.04 8.97
CA SER A 102 20.48 8.01 9.21
C SER A 102 20.67 8.38 10.69
N ASN A 103 19.76 7.95 11.59
CA ASN A 103 19.77 8.33 13.01
C ASN A 103 20.02 7.17 13.98
N ILE A 104 20.54 6.03 13.51
CA ILE A 104 21.02 4.96 14.40
C ILE A 104 22.48 5.27 14.74
N PRO A 105 22.82 5.74 15.96
CA PRO A 105 24.22 5.82 16.38
C PRO A 105 24.83 4.41 16.29
N PRO A 106 26.11 4.25 15.90
CA PRO A 106 26.74 2.94 15.86
C PRO A 106 26.56 2.25 17.22
N SER A 107 26.00 1.04 17.17
CA SER A 107 25.80 0.19 18.34
C SER A 107 27.16 -0.19 18.92
N THR A 108 27.67 0.63 19.83
CA THR A 108 28.79 0.27 20.69
C THR A 108 28.24 -0.15 22.04
N GLY A 109 28.06 -1.47 22.23
CA GLY A 109 27.76 -2.02 23.55
C GLY A 109 26.95 -3.31 23.50
N ASN A 110 27.62 -4.43 23.81
CA ASN A 110 27.04 -5.75 24.01
C ASN A 110 25.72 -5.69 24.81
N LEU A 111 24.62 -6.09 24.18
CA LEU A 111 23.41 -6.50 24.88
C LEU A 111 23.65 -7.92 25.40
N VAL A 112 24.01 -8.02 26.67
CA VAL A 112 23.84 -9.26 27.45
C VAL A 112 22.34 -9.55 27.47
N MET A 113 21.90 -10.54 26.70
CA MET A 113 20.54 -11.06 26.78
C MET A 113 20.38 -11.67 28.17
N CYS A 114 19.49 -11.10 28.98
CA CYS A 114 19.04 -11.72 30.22
C CYS A 114 18.45 -13.10 29.89
N GLY A 115 19.11 -14.15 30.37
CA GLY A 115 18.64 -15.53 30.29
C GLY A 115 17.25 -15.66 30.90
N HIS A 116 16.38 -16.34 30.16
CA HIS A 116 15.04 -16.70 30.60
C HIS A 116 15.17 -17.89 31.57
N PRO A 117 14.58 -17.87 32.78
CA PRO A 117 14.74 -18.94 33.77
C PRO A 117 13.87 -20.18 33.49
N SER A 118 13.63 -20.51 32.22
CA SER A 118 12.78 -21.65 31.83
C SER A 118 13.55 -22.86 31.26
N ASP A 119 14.86 -22.79 31.05
CA ASP A 119 15.67 -23.96 30.66
C ASP A 119 16.14 -24.76 31.89
N ARG A 120 15.16 -25.04 32.75
CA ARG A 120 15.26 -25.94 33.90
C ARG A 120 14.95 -27.36 33.38
N LEU A 121 15.88 -28.29 33.59
CA LEU A 121 15.66 -29.74 33.76
C LEU A 121 15.64 -30.70 32.54
N GLU A 122 16.65 -30.76 31.65
CA GLU A 122 16.78 -31.97 30.78
C GLU A 122 18.19 -32.58 30.57
N GLU A 123 19.29 -32.06 31.14
CA GLU A 123 20.65 -32.56 30.79
C GLU A 123 21.43 -33.35 31.87
N GLU A 124 20.79 -33.88 32.93
CA GLU A 124 21.51 -34.62 33.99
C GLU A 124 21.06 -36.08 34.22
N TYR A 125 20.73 -36.84 33.17
CA TYR A 125 20.54 -38.31 33.27
C TYR A 125 21.01 -39.09 32.04
N GLY A 126 22.14 -38.68 31.44
CA GLY A 126 22.55 -39.21 30.14
C GLY A 126 24.01 -39.61 29.97
N ASN A 127 24.81 -39.87 31.01
CA ASN A 127 26.15 -40.46 30.84
C ASN A 127 26.75 -41.05 32.13
N LEU A 128 26.18 -42.14 32.64
CA LEU A 128 26.98 -43.16 33.34
C LEU A 128 26.81 -44.50 32.64
N LYS A 129 27.80 -44.84 31.80
CA LYS A 129 28.17 -46.19 31.43
C LYS A 129 29.68 -46.31 31.49
#